data_AF-A0A418CXX3-F1
#
_entry.id   AF-A0A418CXX3-F1
#
_cell.length_a   1.000
_cell.length_b   1.000
_cell.length_c   1.000
_cell.angle_alpha   90.00
_cell.angle_beta   90.00
_cell.angle_gamma   90.00
#
_symmetry.space_group_name_H-M   'P 1'
#
loop_
_entity.id
_entity.type
_entity.pdbx_description
1 polymer ?
#
loop_
_entity_poly.entity_id
_entity_poly.type
_entity_poly.pdbx_seq_one_letter_code
_entity_poly.pdbx_strand_id
1 'polypeptide(L)'
;MRSRVTVAVVLALTWQPTIASPTAAEFIAQGVAYQLDTHDLIQAKHMYQAALSVSPDNVEALHLLGSVAYHEGHFHEAQEYLEQAISVSPSLDKSAMTHCNLAETLRKLHRPADGLHHGDMCFNATGGSEFSLLVLAWLYKDLDEPSKAVDVLRQLVAMNDQHLEAWDTLGTTRPPT
;
A
#
# COMPACT_ATOMS: atom_id res chain seq x y z
N MET A 1 -62.29 -46.69 24.96
CA MET A 1 -61.30 -46.47 23.87
C MET A 1 -61.54 -45.10 23.25
N ARG A 2 -60.64 -44.14 23.51
CA ARG A 2 -60.19 -43.02 22.66
C ARG A 2 -59.64 -41.90 23.56
N SER A 3 -58.31 -41.94 23.71
CA SER A 3 -57.49 -40.95 24.41
C SER A 3 -57.43 -39.65 23.61
N ARG A 4 -57.56 -38.50 24.28
CA ARG A 4 -57.27 -37.18 23.69
C ARG A 4 -55.81 -36.84 24.03
N VAL A 5 -54.96 -36.87 23.02
CA VAL A 5 -53.57 -36.38 23.12
C VAL A 5 -53.61 -34.87 22.98
N THR A 6 -53.29 -34.16 24.07
CA THR A 6 -53.05 -32.72 24.06
C THR A 6 -51.67 -32.48 23.46
N VAL A 7 -51.60 -31.91 22.25
CA VAL A 7 -50.34 -31.52 21.62
C VAL A 7 -49.88 -30.21 22.27
N ALA A 8 -48.81 -30.28 23.07
CA ALA A 8 -48.11 -29.11 23.57
C ALA A 8 -47.25 -28.53 22.44
N VAL A 9 -47.52 -27.28 22.05
CA VAL A 9 -46.68 -26.52 21.12
C VAL A 9 -45.44 -26.04 21.86
N VAL A 10 -44.29 -26.66 21.60
CA VAL A 10 -42.99 -26.16 22.06
C VAL A 10 -42.53 -25.10 21.07
N LEU A 11 -42.45 -23.85 21.53
CA LEU A 11 -41.84 -22.74 20.80
C LEU A 11 -40.33 -23.00 20.67
N ALA A 12 -39.90 -23.47 19.50
CA ALA A 12 -38.48 -23.55 19.15
C ALA A 12 -37.96 -22.14 18.85
N LEU A 13 -37.37 -21.49 19.86
CA LEU A 13 -36.44 -20.38 19.64
C LEU A 13 -35.19 -20.93 18.95
N THR A 14 -35.17 -20.95 17.63
CA THR A 14 -33.97 -21.25 16.87
C THR A 14 -33.02 -20.07 17.00
N TRP A 15 -31.97 -20.21 17.80
CA TRP A 15 -30.81 -19.32 17.76
C TRP A 15 -30.28 -19.30 16.33
N GLN A 16 -30.50 -18.19 15.62
CA GLN A 16 -29.81 -17.94 14.38
C GLN A 16 -28.47 -17.30 14.74
N PRO A 17 -27.32 -17.89 14.38
CA PRO A 17 -26.07 -17.17 14.47
C PRO A 17 -26.22 -15.95 13.55
N THR A 18 -26.18 -14.75 14.12
CA THR A 18 -25.95 -13.54 13.34
C THR A 18 -24.63 -13.76 12.61
N ILE A 19 -24.70 -13.98 11.29
CA ILE A 19 -23.52 -13.88 10.44
C ILE A 19 -23.07 -12.43 10.63
N ALA A 20 -21.94 -12.25 11.31
CA ALA A 20 -21.37 -10.92 11.49
C ALA A 20 -21.14 -10.31 10.10
N SER A 21 -21.56 -9.06 9.90
CA SER A 21 -21.25 -8.36 8.67
C SER A 21 -19.73 -8.28 8.52
N PRO A 22 -19.20 -8.45 7.29
CA PRO A 22 -17.76 -8.47 7.09
C PRO A 22 -17.13 -7.14 7.53
N THR A 23 -15.97 -7.23 8.16
CA THR A 23 -15.19 -6.09 8.64
C THR A 23 -14.31 -5.53 7.52
N ALA A 24 -13.87 -4.27 7.67
CA ALA A 24 -12.90 -3.68 6.74
C ALA A 24 -11.60 -4.52 6.64
N ALA A 25 -11.14 -5.10 7.76
CA ALA A 25 -9.96 -5.95 7.79
C ALA A 25 -10.14 -7.25 6.98
N GLU A 26 -11.33 -7.85 6.99
CA GLU A 26 -11.61 -9.06 6.19
C GLU A 26 -11.62 -8.74 4.69
N PHE A 27 -12.16 -7.58 4.31
CA PHE A 27 -12.08 -7.12 2.92
C PHE A 27 -10.63 -6.83 2.51
N ILE A 28 -9.84 -6.16 3.35
CA ILE A 28 -8.41 -5.93 3.09
C ILE A 28 -7.67 -7.26 2.91
N ALA A 29 -7.87 -8.23 3.80
CA ALA A 29 -7.23 -9.54 3.70
C ALA A 29 -7.58 -10.26 2.40
N GLN A 30 -8.84 -10.19 1.95
CA GLN A 30 -9.25 -10.74 0.66
C GLN A 30 -8.59 -10.00 -0.52
N GLY A 31 -8.53 -8.67 -0.46
CA GLY A 31 -7.88 -7.88 -1.50
C GLY A 31 -6.39 -8.20 -1.63
N VAL A 32 -5.69 -8.35 -0.50
CA VAL A 32 -4.27 -8.75 -0.48
C VAL A 32 -4.10 -10.15 -1.07
N ALA A 33 -5.00 -11.09 -0.77
CA ALA A 33 -4.96 -12.43 -1.36
C ALA A 33 -5.13 -12.38 -2.90
N TYR A 34 -6.07 -11.59 -3.41
CA TYR A 34 -6.20 -11.40 -4.87
C TYR A 34 -4.96 -10.80 -5.52
N GLN A 35 -4.30 -9.87 -4.83
CA GLN A 35 -3.09 -9.21 -5.31
C GLN A 35 -1.89 -10.16 -5.33
N LEU A 36 -1.69 -10.97 -4.28
CA LEU A 36 -0.52 -11.85 -4.15
C LEU A 36 -0.69 -13.19 -4.88
N ASP A 37 -1.85 -13.83 -4.75
CA ASP A 37 -2.03 -15.20 -5.24
C ASP A 37 -2.42 -15.22 -6.71
N THR A 38 -3.30 -14.29 -7.12
CA THR A 38 -3.87 -14.28 -8.47
C THR A 38 -3.34 -13.13 -9.34
N HIS A 39 -2.60 -12.18 -8.76
CA HIS A 39 -2.20 -10.92 -9.43
C HIS A 39 -3.41 -10.18 -10.04
N ASP A 40 -4.58 -10.35 -9.44
CA ASP A 40 -5.85 -9.79 -9.92
C ASP A 40 -6.08 -8.45 -9.22
N LEU A 41 -5.53 -7.40 -9.83
CA LEU A 41 -5.66 -6.03 -9.33
C LEU A 41 -7.11 -5.53 -9.34
N ILE A 42 -7.97 -6.07 -10.23
CA ILE A 42 -9.38 -5.67 -10.33
C ILE A 42 -10.13 -6.16 -9.10
N GLN A 43 -9.97 -7.44 -8.73
CA GLN A 43 -10.60 -7.98 -7.53
C GLN A 43 -10.00 -7.37 -6.27
N ALA A 44 -8.69 -7.15 -6.22
CA ALA A 44 -8.04 -6.45 -5.12
C ALA A 44 -8.64 -5.05 -4.90
N LYS A 45 -8.75 -4.24 -5.96
CA LYS A 45 -9.37 -2.90 -5.92
C LYS A 45 -10.80 -2.95 -5.39
N HIS A 46 -11.61 -3.90 -5.88
CA HIS A 46 -12.99 -4.06 -5.43
C HIS A 46 -13.08 -4.39 -3.93
N MET A 47 -12.20 -5.26 -3.43
CA MET A 47 -12.14 -5.58 -2.00
C MET A 47 -11.70 -4.38 -1.16
N TYR A 48 -10.70 -3.62 -1.58
CA TYR A 48 -10.28 -2.42 -0.85
C TYR A 48 -11.37 -1.32 -0.85
N GLN A 49 -12.12 -1.16 -1.94
CA GLN A 49 -13.30 -0.28 -1.99
C GLN A 49 -14.42 -0.75 -1.05
N ALA A 50 -14.64 -2.05 -0.93
CA ALA A 50 -15.57 -2.62 0.04
C ALA A 50 -15.10 -2.33 1.48
N ALA A 51 -13.80 -2.40 1.76
CA ALA A 51 -13.24 -2.00 3.05
C ALA A 51 -13.53 -0.52 3.38
N LEU A 52 -13.37 0.38 2.41
CA LEU A 52 -13.72 1.79 2.58
C LEU A 52 -15.23 2.04 2.73
N SER A 53 -16.07 1.19 2.16
CA SER A 53 -17.52 1.26 2.36
C SER A 53 -17.92 0.94 3.80
N VAL A 54 -17.12 0.12 4.50
CA VAL A 54 -17.31 -0.20 5.93
C VAL A 54 -16.63 0.83 6.83
N SER A 55 -15.42 1.28 6.47
CA SER A 55 -14.61 2.25 7.22
C SER A 55 -13.99 3.26 6.24
N PRO A 56 -14.66 4.40 5.96
CA PRO A 56 -14.24 5.36 4.94
C PRO A 56 -12.86 5.99 5.15
N ASP A 57 -12.37 5.95 6.38
CA ASP A 57 -11.08 6.46 6.83
C ASP A 57 -10.06 5.34 7.09
N ASN A 58 -10.29 4.13 6.56
CA ASN A 58 -9.33 3.04 6.76
C ASN A 58 -8.03 3.33 6.00
N VAL A 59 -6.99 3.67 6.77
CA VAL A 59 -5.66 4.06 6.27
C VAL A 59 -5.03 2.98 5.39
N GLU A 60 -5.17 1.71 5.77
CA GLU A 60 -4.57 0.59 5.03
C GLU A 60 -5.29 0.38 3.69
N ALA A 61 -6.62 0.42 3.65
CA ALA A 61 -7.37 0.33 2.40
C ALA A 61 -7.07 1.52 1.47
N LEU A 62 -6.95 2.74 2.00
CA LEU A 62 -6.52 3.92 1.22
C LEU A 62 -5.11 3.73 0.65
N HIS A 63 -4.15 3.29 1.47
CA HIS A 63 -2.79 2.99 1.02
C HIS A 63 -2.77 1.95 -0.10
N LEU A 64 -3.50 0.85 0.06
CA LEU A 64 -3.56 -0.25 -0.89
C LEU A 64 -4.26 0.16 -2.20
N LEU A 65 -5.30 0.98 -2.14
CA LEU A 65 -5.92 1.57 -3.35
C LEU A 65 -4.96 2.50 -4.08
N GLY A 66 -4.18 3.30 -3.35
CA GLY A 66 -3.12 4.11 -3.92
C GLY A 66 -2.06 3.26 -4.66
N SER A 67 -1.64 2.16 -4.05
CA SER A 67 -0.72 1.18 -4.65
C SER A 67 -1.29 0.53 -5.91
N VAL A 68 -2.56 0.08 -5.88
CA VAL A 68 -3.22 -0.50 -7.06
C VAL A 68 -3.34 0.54 -8.18
N ALA A 69 -3.79 1.76 -7.87
CA ALA A 69 -3.90 2.84 -8.85
C ALA A 69 -2.53 3.17 -9.48
N TYR A 70 -1.45 3.13 -8.70
CA TYR A 70 -0.09 3.30 -9.21
C TYR A 70 0.28 2.21 -10.22
N HIS A 71 0.02 0.94 -9.89
CA HIS A 71 0.32 -0.19 -10.79
C HIS A 71 -0.54 -0.18 -12.07
N GLU A 72 -1.75 0.35 -12.01
CA GLU A 72 -2.62 0.57 -13.18
C GLU A 72 -2.19 1.78 -14.03
N GLY A 73 -1.23 2.59 -13.56
CA GLY A 73 -0.78 3.83 -14.22
C GLY A 73 -1.68 5.04 -13.97
N HIS A 74 -2.67 4.91 -13.07
CA HIS A 74 -3.57 6.00 -12.66
C HIS A 74 -2.91 6.88 -11.58
N PHE A 75 -1.80 7.53 -11.92
CA PHE A 75 -0.95 8.21 -10.93
C PHE A 75 -1.62 9.36 -10.17
N HIS A 76 -2.57 10.07 -10.77
CA HIS A 76 -3.35 11.10 -10.07
C HIS A 76 -4.28 10.49 -9.01
N GLU A 77 -4.99 9.40 -9.35
CA GLU A 77 -5.84 8.67 -8.39
C GLU A 77 -4.96 8.08 -7.26
N ALA A 78 -3.78 7.57 -7.60
CA ALA A 78 -2.82 7.09 -6.61
C ALA A 78 -2.41 8.18 -5.63
N GLN A 79 -2.08 9.38 -6.13
CA GLN A 79 -1.73 10.53 -5.29
C GLN A 79 -2.86 10.86 -4.30
N GLU A 80 -4.11 10.94 -4.78
CA GLU A 80 -5.28 11.27 -3.96
C GLU A 80 -5.47 10.28 -2.79
N TYR A 81 -5.45 8.97 -3.06
CA TYR A 81 -5.61 7.97 -2.01
C TYR A 81 -4.46 7.99 -0.99
N LEU A 82 -3.22 8.16 -1.46
CA LEU A 82 -2.04 8.18 -0.59
C LEU A 82 -2.00 9.43 0.29
N GLU A 83 -2.36 10.60 -0.25
CA GLU A 83 -2.51 11.83 0.52
C GLU A 83 -3.64 11.71 1.55
N GLN A 84 -4.76 11.08 1.18
CA GLN A 84 -5.85 10.82 2.12
C GLN A 84 -5.41 9.89 3.25
N ALA A 85 -4.70 8.79 2.95
CA ALA A 85 -4.14 7.88 3.97
C ALA A 85 -3.24 8.62 4.97
N ILE A 86 -2.34 9.48 4.48
CA ILE A 86 -1.45 10.31 5.31
C ILE A 86 -2.25 11.30 6.16
N SER A 87 -3.31 11.90 5.60
CA SER A 87 -4.15 12.87 6.33
C SER A 87 -4.90 12.23 7.50
N VAL A 88 -5.35 10.97 7.36
CA VAL A 88 -6.06 10.24 8.42
C VAL A 88 -5.11 9.76 9.51
N SER A 89 -3.92 9.28 9.13
CA SER A 89 -2.87 8.91 10.08
C SER A 89 -1.56 9.66 9.81
N PRO A 90 -1.39 10.85 10.41
CA PRO A 90 -0.15 11.61 10.28
C PRO A 90 1.05 11.00 11.01
N SER A 91 0.85 9.90 11.76
CA SER A 91 1.92 9.20 12.47
C SER A 91 2.91 8.61 11.47
N LEU A 92 4.13 9.16 11.48
CA LEU A 92 5.18 8.79 10.54
C LEU A 92 5.51 7.29 10.57
N ASP A 93 5.61 6.69 11.76
CA ASP A 93 5.92 5.27 11.93
C ASP A 93 4.90 4.35 11.22
N LYS A 94 3.64 4.77 11.14
CA LYS A 94 2.55 4.00 10.50
C LYS A 94 2.40 4.30 9.02
N SER A 95 2.85 5.47 8.58
CA SER A 95 2.65 5.97 7.21
C SER A 95 3.93 5.98 6.37
N ALA A 96 5.03 5.42 6.88
CA ALA A 96 6.32 5.39 6.21
C ALA A 96 6.22 4.80 4.78
N MET A 97 5.60 3.64 4.62
CA MET A 97 5.41 3.02 3.30
C MET A 97 4.48 3.84 2.40
N THR A 98 3.47 4.52 2.96
CA THR A 98 2.61 5.44 2.21
C THR A 98 3.40 6.62 1.67
N HIS A 99 4.35 7.15 2.44
CA HIS A 99 5.28 8.18 1.97
C HIS A 99 6.20 7.67 0.86
N CYS A 100 6.72 6.45 0.94
CA CYS A 100 7.49 5.87 -0.17
C CYS A 100 6.66 5.75 -1.46
N ASN A 101 5.44 5.21 -1.38
CA ASN A 101 4.55 5.08 -2.54
C ASN A 101 4.15 6.44 -3.11
N LEU A 102 3.93 7.45 -2.25
CA LEU A 102 3.61 8.81 -2.71
C LEU A 102 4.81 9.47 -3.40
N ALA A 103 6.02 9.27 -2.86
CA ALA A 103 7.25 9.75 -3.48
C ALA A 103 7.45 9.16 -4.88
N GLU A 104 7.26 7.86 -5.03
CA GLU A 104 7.32 7.18 -6.33
C GLU A 104 6.21 7.65 -7.28
N THR A 105 5.00 7.85 -6.77
CA THR A 105 3.85 8.36 -7.54
C THR A 105 4.12 9.78 -8.07
N LEU A 106 4.63 10.68 -7.22
CA LEU A 106 5.00 12.04 -7.61
C LEU A 106 6.13 12.06 -8.64
N ARG A 107 7.06 11.12 -8.55
CA ARG A 107 8.10 10.93 -9.57
C ARG A 107 7.48 10.57 -10.93
N LYS A 108 6.52 9.64 -10.98
CA LYS A 108 5.77 9.29 -12.22
C LYS A 108 4.93 10.45 -12.75
N LEU A 109 4.50 11.35 -11.89
CA LEU A 109 3.84 12.61 -12.26
C LEU A 109 4.82 13.72 -12.69
N HIS A 110 6.11 13.41 -12.88
CA HIS A 110 7.16 14.38 -13.22
C HIS A 110 7.33 15.51 -12.18
N ARG A 111 7.06 15.19 -10.90
CA ARG A 111 7.24 16.08 -9.75
C ARG A 111 8.25 15.51 -8.74
N PRO A 112 9.48 15.18 -9.15
CA PRO A 112 10.45 14.52 -8.26
C PRO A 112 10.90 15.41 -7.08
N ALA A 113 10.84 16.74 -7.21
CA ALA A 113 11.15 17.66 -6.12
C ALA A 113 10.14 17.53 -4.96
N ASP A 114 8.85 17.40 -5.28
CA ASP A 114 7.79 17.18 -4.28
C ASP A 114 7.91 15.75 -3.70
N GLY A 115 8.27 14.78 -4.55
CA GLY A 115 8.51 13.40 -4.14
C GLY A 115 9.66 13.25 -3.14
N LEU A 116 10.72 14.06 -3.26
CA LEU A 116 11.90 13.97 -2.39
C LEU A 116 11.55 14.15 -0.91
N HIS A 117 10.66 15.08 -0.58
CA HIS A 117 10.20 15.26 0.80
C HIS A 117 9.59 13.97 1.37
N HIS A 118 8.74 13.28 0.61
CA HIS A 118 8.13 12.04 1.04
C HIS A 118 9.13 10.87 1.05
N GLY A 119 10.08 10.84 0.11
CA GLY A 119 11.18 9.88 0.09
C GLY A 119 12.02 9.97 1.37
N ASP A 120 12.39 11.19 1.78
CA ASP A 120 13.16 11.44 3.01
C ASP A 120 12.38 11.01 4.27
N MET A 121 11.08 11.32 4.32
CA MET A 121 10.21 10.88 5.42
C MET A 121 10.18 9.35 5.54
N CYS A 122 10.03 8.65 4.41
CA CYS A 122 10.05 7.19 4.38
C CYS A 122 11.42 6.63 4.82
N PHE A 123 12.52 7.18 4.31
CA PHE A 123 13.87 6.75 4.65
C PHE A 123 14.15 6.90 6.15
N ASN A 124 13.85 8.06 6.72
CA ASN A 124 14.08 8.34 8.14
C ASN A 124 13.24 7.45 9.06
N ALA A 125 12.00 7.15 8.68
CA ALA A 125 11.10 6.30 9.46
C ALA A 125 11.49 4.82 9.41
N THR A 126 12.00 4.35 8.27
CA THR A 126 12.38 2.95 8.06
C THR A 126 13.83 2.63 8.43
N GLY A 127 14.66 3.64 8.67
CA GLY A 127 16.10 3.48 8.81
C GLY A 127 16.80 3.09 7.50
N GLY A 128 16.17 3.38 6.36
CA GLY A 128 16.69 3.04 5.03
C GLY A 128 16.35 1.63 4.57
N SER A 129 15.07 1.27 4.49
CA SER A 129 14.64 0.02 3.83
C SER A 129 15.07 -0.04 2.36
N GLU A 130 15.17 -1.24 1.78
CA GLU A 130 15.55 -1.43 0.37
C GLU A 130 14.71 -0.56 -0.59
N PHE A 131 13.39 -0.55 -0.37
CA PHE A 131 12.48 0.24 -1.19
C PHE A 131 12.68 1.75 -0.99
N SER A 132 12.89 2.23 0.24
CA SER A 132 13.14 3.66 0.49
C SER A 132 14.44 4.15 -0.17
N LEU A 133 15.49 3.33 -0.15
CA LEU A 133 16.76 3.61 -0.82
C LEU A 133 16.57 3.65 -2.34
N LEU A 134 15.83 2.70 -2.90
CA LEU A 134 15.57 2.65 -4.33
C LEU A 134 14.77 3.87 -4.81
N VAL A 135 13.72 4.24 -4.08
CA VAL A 135 12.91 5.43 -4.38
C VAL A 135 13.75 6.70 -4.32
N LEU A 136 14.56 6.88 -3.27
CA LEU A 136 15.47 8.04 -3.17
C LEU A 136 16.47 8.08 -4.34
N ALA A 137 17.05 6.95 -4.72
CA ALA A 137 17.97 6.88 -5.85
C ALA A 137 17.31 7.33 -7.15
N TRP A 138 16.08 6.89 -7.43
CA TRP A 138 15.32 7.33 -8.60
C TRP A 138 14.99 8.82 -8.54
N LEU A 139 14.62 9.35 -7.37
CA LEU A 139 14.34 10.78 -7.21
C LEU A 139 15.59 11.63 -7.46
N TYR A 140 16.74 11.25 -6.89
CA TYR A 140 18.01 11.95 -7.13
C TYR A 140 18.43 11.89 -8.59
N LYS A 141 18.20 10.77 -9.28
CA LYS A 141 18.44 10.65 -10.72
C LYS A 141 17.55 11.60 -11.52
N ASP A 142 16.25 11.65 -11.22
CA ASP A 142 15.28 12.51 -11.90
C ASP A 142 15.47 14.01 -11.58
N LEU A 143 16.19 14.34 -10.51
CA LEU A 143 16.60 15.69 -10.12
C LEU A 143 17.98 16.12 -10.67
N ASP A 144 18.62 15.29 -11.51
CA ASP A 144 19.98 15.52 -12.02
C ASP A 144 21.04 15.64 -10.92
N GLU A 145 20.88 14.85 -9.84
CA GLU A 145 21.83 14.74 -8.73
C GLU A 145 22.50 13.35 -8.68
N PRO A 146 23.25 12.93 -9.73
CA PRO A 146 23.71 11.56 -9.90
C PRO A 146 24.68 11.09 -8.79
N SER A 147 25.45 12.00 -8.18
CA SER A 147 26.34 11.65 -7.07
C SER A 147 25.55 11.12 -5.85
N LYS A 148 24.45 11.80 -5.48
CA LYS A 148 23.60 11.35 -4.38
C LYS A 148 22.88 10.04 -4.71
N ALA A 149 22.41 9.90 -5.95
CA ALA A 149 21.82 8.65 -6.42
C ALA A 149 22.80 7.46 -6.27
N VAL A 150 24.06 7.63 -6.67
CA VAL A 150 25.11 6.59 -6.52
C VAL A 150 25.37 6.26 -5.06
N ASP A 151 25.44 7.25 -4.17
CA ASP A 151 25.70 7.02 -2.74
C ASP A 151 24.58 6.22 -2.08
N VAL A 152 23.32 6.48 -2.43
CA VAL A 152 22.16 5.72 -1.95
C VAL A 152 22.14 4.30 -2.54
N LEU A 153 22.41 4.15 -3.84
CA LEU A 153 22.48 2.84 -4.50
C LEU A 153 23.59 1.96 -3.94
N ARG A 154 24.73 2.55 -3.57
CA ARG A 154 25.83 1.85 -2.90
C ARG A 154 25.42 1.30 -1.53
N GLN A 155 24.61 2.04 -0.78
CA GLN A 155 24.03 1.55 0.47
C GLN A 155 23.07 0.37 0.21
N LEU A 156 22.23 0.48 -0.83
CA LEU A 156 21.30 -0.58 -1.21
C LEU A 156 22.00 -1.88 -1.60
N VAL A 157 23.01 -1.82 -2.48
CA VAL A 157 23.73 -3.04 -2.89
C VAL A 157 24.65 -3.60 -1.79
N ALA A 158 25.07 -2.77 -0.83
CA ALA A 158 25.78 -3.25 0.36
C ALA A 158 24.84 -3.98 1.34
N MET A 159 23.56 -3.59 1.37
CA MET A 159 22.51 -4.25 2.15
C MET A 159 22.05 -5.56 1.48
N ASN A 160 21.79 -5.50 0.17
CA ASN A 160 21.37 -6.63 -0.65
C ASN A 160 22.06 -6.60 -2.02
N ASP A 161 23.09 -7.42 -2.18
CA ASP A 161 23.87 -7.49 -3.41
C ASP A 161 23.13 -8.17 -4.58
N GLN A 162 22.00 -8.83 -4.33
CA GLN A 162 21.14 -9.45 -5.34
C GLN A 162 20.03 -8.53 -5.85
N HIS A 163 19.97 -7.27 -5.40
CA HIS A 163 18.91 -6.34 -5.81
C HIS A 163 19.11 -5.87 -7.26
N LEU A 164 18.51 -6.59 -8.23
CA LEU A 164 18.70 -6.37 -9.68
C LEU A 164 18.45 -4.92 -10.11
N GLU A 165 17.34 -4.33 -9.66
CA GLU A 165 16.95 -2.97 -10.02
C GLU A 165 17.95 -1.90 -9.50
N ALA A 166 18.64 -2.20 -8.40
CA ALA A 166 19.64 -1.29 -7.84
C ALA A 166 20.89 -1.28 -8.72
N TRP A 167 21.34 -2.45 -9.18
CA TRP A 167 22.46 -2.58 -10.11
C TRP A 167 22.15 -1.98 -11.48
N ASP A 168 20.93 -2.15 -12.00
CA ASP A 168 20.52 -1.53 -13.26
C ASP A 168 20.50 0.01 -13.14
N THR A 169 19.89 0.51 -12.05
CA THR A 169 19.88 1.95 -11.77
C THR A 169 21.30 2.50 -11.61
N LEU A 170 22.19 1.76 -10.94
CA LEU A 170 23.59 2.16 -10.76
C LEU A 170 24.35 2.19 -12.09
N GLY A 171 24.14 1.18 -12.95
CA GLY A 171 24.78 1.11 -14.27
C GLY A 171 24.36 2.25 -15.21
N THR A 172 23.14 2.76 -15.06
CA THR A 172 22.63 3.90 -15.83
C THR A 172 22.91 5.27 -15.19
N THR A 173 23.38 5.31 -13.95
CA THR A 173 23.68 6.56 -13.23
C THR A 173 25.17 6.85 -13.28
N ARG A 174 25.58 7.85 -14.06
CA ARG A 174 26.99 8.22 -14.21
C ARG A 174 27.30 9.47 -13.36
N PRO A 175 28.12 9.36 -12.30
CA PRO A 175 28.59 10.55 -11.59
C PRO A 175 29.56 11.34 -12.49
N PRO A 176 29.69 12.66 -12.28
CA PRO A 176 30.68 13.47 -12.99
C PRO A 176 32.10 12.93 -12.72
N THR A 177 32.90 12.84 -13.78
CA THR A 177 34.32 12.40 -13.76
C THR A 177 35.22 13.37 -13.04
#